data_AF-A0A1W7ABU4-F1
#
_entry.id   AF-A0A1W7ABU4-F1
#
_cell.length_a   1.000
_cell.length_b   1.000
_cell.length_c   1.000
_cell.angle_alpha   90.00
_cell.angle_beta   90.00
_cell.angle_gamma   90.00
#
_symmetry.space_group_name_H-M   'P 1'
#
loop_
_entity.id
_entity.type
_entity.pdbx_description
1 polymer ?
#
loop_
_entity_poly.entity_id
_entity_poly.type
_entity_poly.pdbx_seq_one_letter_code
_entity_poly.pdbx_strand_id
1 'polypeptide(L)'
;MRVEDNTINGKCSNCGNCCGDILPLKQSEINRIKKFVKHNNIKEENKGNVFSNNMTCPFRNEKEKKCNVYEVRPEICREFICSISAMEMNMKPSGHQTRSMKKAIFNNKENESYEKLLKI
;
A
#
# COMPACT_ATOMS: atom_id res chain seq x y z
N MET A 1 -2.09 21.60 -7.64
CA MET A 1 -2.48 20.23 -8.01
C MET A 1 -3.90 20.02 -7.52
N ARG A 2 -4.88 19.81 -8.40
CA ARG A 2 -6.27 19.53 -8.00
C ARG A 2 -6.35 18.10 -7.49
N VAL A 3 -6.97 17.90 -6.33
CA VAL A 3 -7.27 16.58 -5.79
C VAL A 3 -8.55 16.11 -6.46
N GLU A 4 -8.48 15.02 -7.23
CA GLU A 4 -9.66 14.43 -7.87
C GLU A 4 -10.44 13.59 -6.86
N ASP A 5 -11.55 14.14 -6.36
CA ASP A 5 -12.48 13.41 -5.51
C ASP A 5 -13.27 12.38 -6.33
N ASN A 6 -12.89 11.12 -6.16
CA ASN A 6 -13.58 9.97 -6.74
C ASN A 6 -14.38 9.18 -5.70
N THR A 7 -14.68 9.77 -4.54
CA THR A 7 -15.41 9.10 -3.47
C THR A 7 -16.89 8.93 -3.81
N ILE A 8 -17.53 7.92 -3.21
CA ILE A 8 -18.98 7.75 -3.27
C ILE A 8 -19.51 7.98 -1.85
N ASN A 9 -20.24 9.06 -1.64
CA ASN A 9 -20.75 9.47 -0.33
C ASN A 9 -19.64 9.58 0.73
N GLY A 10 -18.49 10.18 0.36
CA GLY A 10 -17.34 10.35 1.27
C GLY A 10 -16.64 9.04 1.64
N LYS A 11 -16.87 7.95 0.91
CA LYS A 11 -16.21 6.66 1.11
C LYS A 11 -15.38 6.28 -0.11
N CYS A 12 -14.31 5.51 0.14
CA CYS A 12 -13.47 4.96 -0.92
C CYS A 12 -14.31 4.13 -1.91
N SER A 13 -14.29 4.53 -3.18
CA SER A 13 -14.96 3.87 -4.30
C SER A 13 -14.14 2.75 -4.96
N ASN A 14 -12.95 2.45 -4.43
CA ASN A 14 -11.92 1.65 -5.10
C ASN A 14 -11.43 2.24 -6.43
N CYS A 15 -11.40 3.57 -6.59
CA CYS A 15 -10.85 4.20 -7.79
C CYS A 15 -9.37 3.86 -8.04
N GLY A 16 -8.55 3.76 -6.99
CA GLY A 16 -7.11 3.50 -7.07
C GLY A 16 -6.22 4.73 -6.91
N ASN A 17 -6.77 5.95 -7.04
CA ASN A 17 -5.97 7.20 -7.05
C ASN A 17 -5.13 7.44 -5.79
N CYS A 18 -5.55 6.95 -4.62
CA CYS A 18 -4.81 7.06 -3.36
C CYS A 18 -4.02 5.79 -2.98
N CYS A 19 -4.03 4.74 -3.82
CA CYS A 19 -3.43 3.44 -3.51
C CYS A 19 -1.91 3.42 -3.75
N GLY A 20 -1.16 4.12 -2.90
CA GLY A 20 0.31 4.16 -2.92
C GLY A 20 1.02 3.04 -2.15
N ASP A 21 2.29 2.80 -2.47
CA ASP A 21 3.16 1.84 -1.78
C ASP A 21 3.77 2.41 -0.49
N ILE A 22 4.12 3.70 -0.46
CA ILE A 22 4.77 4.33 0.70
C ILE A 22 3.72 4.95 1.60
N LEU A 23 3.53 4.36 2.78
CA LEU A 23 2.49 4.76 3.72
C LEU A 23 3.05 4.85 5.16
N PRO A 24 2.49 5.74 6.02
CA PRO A 24 2.70 5.65 7.45
C PRO A 24 1.96 4.42 7.99
N LEU A 25 2.69 3.48 8.60
CA LEU A 25 2.15 2.20 9.09
C LEU A 25 2.62 1.91 10.52
N LYS A 26 1.74 1.31 11.33
CA LYS A 26 2.10 0.66 12.60
C LYS A 26 2.51 -0.78 12.36
N GLN A 27 3.35 -1.31 13.26
CA GLN A 27 3.76 -2.72 13.20
C GLN A 27 2.58 -3.70 13.37
N SER A 28 1.60 -3.35 14.21
CA SER A 28 0.39 -4.14 14.42
C SER A 28 -0.44 -4.29 13.14
N GLU A 29 -0.53 -3.23 12.32
CA GLU A 29 -1.22 -3.26 11.04
C GLU A 29 -0.51 -4.15 10.03
N ILE A 30 0.82 -4.04 9.94
CA ILE A 30 1.66 -4.91 9.11
C ILE A 30 1.42 -6.37 9.48
N ASN A 31 1.42 -6.70 10.77
CA ASN A 31 1.20 -8.06 11.25
C ASN A 31 -0.21 -8.57 10.90
N ARG A 32 -1.24 -7.74 11.08
CA ARG A 32 -2.63 -8.05 10.71
C ARG A 32 -2.76 -8.33 9.21
N ILE A 33 -2.16 -7.49 8.36
CA ILE A 33 -2.18 -7.64 6.91
C ILE A 33 -1.41 -8.89 6.49
N LYS A 34 -0.21 -9.16 7.04
CA LYS A 34 0.55 -10.40 6.78
C LYS A 34 -0.27 -11.65 7.09
N LYS A 35 -0.96 -11.67 8.23
CA LYS A 35 -1.82 -12.80 8.61
C LYS A 35 -2.95 -13.00 7.60
N PHE A 36 -3.63 -11.94 7.21
CA PHE A 36 -4.70 -11.98 6.22
C PHE A 36 -4.22 -12.44 4.84
N VAL A 37 -3.08 -11.90 4.37
CA VAL A 37 -2.44 -12.26 3.09
C VAL A 37 -2.08 -13.74 3.06
N LYS A 38 -1.45 -14.25 4.12
CA LYS A 38 -1.10 -15.67 4.23
C LYS A 38 -2.34 -16.56 4.26
N HIS A 39 -3.37 -16.19 5.02
CA HIS A 39 -4.58 -16.99 5.15
C HIS A 39 -5.37 -17.09 3.83
N ASN A 40 -5.42 -16.00 3.06
CA ASN A 40 -6.17 -15.91 1.81
C ASN A 40 -5.31 -16.18 0.56
N ASN A 41 -4.05 -16.59 0.72
CA ASN A 41 -3.11 -16.82 -0.39
C ASN A 41 -2.99 -15.64 -1.38
N ILE A 42 -3.04 -14.42 -0.86
CA ILE A 42 -2.98 -13.20 -1.69
C ILE A 42 -1.54 -13.01 -2.20
N LYS A 43 -1.41 -12.77 -3.50
CA LYS A 43 -0.13 -12.48 -4.15
C LYS A 43 0.00 -10.98 -4.41
N GLU A 44 1.24 -10.53 -4.57
CA GLU A 44 1.53 -9.16 -5.02
C GLU A 44 1.04 -8.97 -6.46
N GLU A 45 0.16 -7.99 -6.67
CA GLU A 45 -0.38 -7.60 -7.99
C GLU A 45 0.63 -6.77 -8.78
N ASN A 46 1.25 -5.80 -8.10
CA ASN A 46 2.10 -4.78 -8.71
C ASN A 46 3.58 -5.05 -8.48
N LYS A 47 4.05 -6.24 -8.88
CA LYS A 47 5.46 -6.60 -8.85
C LYS A 47 6.23 -5.59 -9.70
N GLY A 48 6.98 -4.70 -9.06
CA GLY A 48 7.87 -3.81 -9.79
C GLY A 48 8.91 -4.66 -10.52
N ASN A 49 8.99 -4.56 -11.85
CA ASN A 49 10.22 -4.98 -12.53
C ASN A 49 11.35 -4.02 -12.08
N VAL A 50 12.62 -4.46 -12.16
CA VAL A 50 13.81 -3.71 -11.68
C VAL A 50 13.89 -2.27 -12.24
N PHE A 51 13.19 -2.01 -13.34
CA PHE A 51 13.13 -0.72 -14.03
C PHE A 51 11.85 0.10 -13.77
N SER A 52 10.82 -0.45 -13.10
CA SER A 52 9.62 0.31 -12.74
C SER A 52 9.70 0.79 -11.30
N ASN A 53 9.75 2.11 -11.16
CA ASN A 53 9.40 2.81 -9.93
C ASN A 53 7.88 2.75 -9.71
N ASN A 54 7.28 1.55 -9.75
CA ASN A 54 5.85 1.40 -9.59
C ASN A 54 5.50 1.68 -8.12
N MET A 55 5.11 2.92 -7.84
CA MET A 55 4.68 3.38 -6.52
C MET A 55 3.25 2.95 -6.17
N THR A 56 2.62 2.12 -7.02
CA THR A 56 1.29 1.56 -6.76
C THR A 56 1.35 0.51 -5.66
N CYS A 57 0.36 0.54 -4.77
CA CYS A 57 0.17 -0.41 -3.69
C CYS A 57 0.20 -1.86 -4.21
N PRO A 58 0.88 -2.80 -3.54
CA PRO A 58 1.00 -4.19 -4.00
C PRO A 58 -0.32 -4.98 -3.97
N PHE A 59 -1.36 -4.45 -3.31
CA PHE A 59 -2.68 -5.07 -3.21
C PHE A 59 -3.71 -4.49 -4.17
N ARG A 60 -3.33 -3.50 -4.97
CA ARG A 60 -4.21 -2.87 -5.94
C ARG A 60 -4.30 -3.74 -7.18
N ASN A 61 -5.47 -4.31 -7.43
CA ASN A 61 -5.78 -5.01 -8.66
C ASN A 61 -6.44 -4.02 -9.63
N GLU A 62 -5.69 -3.58 -10.64
CA GLU A 62 -6.19 -2.61 -11.62
C GLU A 62 -7.23 -3.20 -12.58
N LYS A 63 -7.10 -4.50 -12.90
CA LYS A 63 -8.02 -5.19 -13.83
C LYS A 63 -9.44 -5.23 -13.28
N GLU A 64 -9.58 -5.57 -12.01
CA GLU A 64 -10.86 -5.69 -11.32
C GLU A 64 -11.22 -4.42 -10.51
N LYS A 65 -10.36 -3.39 -10.57
CA LYS A 65 -10.52 -2.13 -9.83
C LYS A 65 -10.83 -2.35 -8.34
N LYS A 66 -10.07 -3.23 -7.68
CA LYS A 66 -10.29 -3.60 -6.27
C LYS A 66 -9.01 -3.57 -5.44
N CYS A 67 -9.17 -3.50 -4.13
CA CYS A 67 -8.09 -3.73 -3.17
C CYS A 67 -8.22 -5.13 -2.58
N ASN A 68 -7.22 -5.99 -2.79
CA ASN A 68 -7.25 -7.38 -2.32
C ASN A 68 -7.23 -7.52 -0.79
N VAL A 69 -6.93 -6.43 -0.07
CA VAL A 69 -6.92 -6.39 1.41
C VAL A 69 -7.88 -5.34 1.96
N TYR A 70 -8.96 -5.01 1.22
CA TYR A 70 -9.87 -3.91 1.56
C TYR A 70 -10.39 -3.97 3.00
N GLU A 71 -10.67 -5.17 3.50
CA GLU A 71 -11.22 -5.43 4.85
C GLU A 71 -10.22 -5.14 5.96
N VAL A 72 -8.92 -5.38 5.72
CA VAL A 72 -7.84 -5.22 6.71
C VAL A 72 -6.94 -4.01 6.42
N ARG A 73 -7.40 -3.10 5.54
CA ARG A 73 -6.71 -1.84 5.21
C ARG A 73 -6.15 -1.14 6.45
N PRO A 74 -4.94 -0.57 6.35
CA PRO A 74 -4.39 0.25 7.42
C PRO A 74 -5.27 1.49 7.65
N GLU A 75 -5.17 2.06 8.84
CA GLU A 75 -5.90 3.26 9.29
C GLU A 75 -5.79 4.37 8.26
N ILE A 76 -4.57 4.64 7.78
CA ILE A 76 -4.32 5.65 6.76
C ILE A 76 -5.12 5.41 5.46
N CYS A 77 -5.34 4.18 5.02
CA CYS A 77 -6.13 3.92 3.80
C CYS A 77 -7.65 4.01 4.02
N ARG A 78 -8.10 4.06 5.28
CA ARG A 78 -9.51 4.28 5.64
C ARG A 78 -9.81 5.76 5.77
N GLU A 79 -8.86 6.50 6.31
CA GLU A 79 -8.95 7.94 6.57
C GLU A 79 -8.54 8.76 5.34
N PHE A 80 -7.39 8.44 4.73
CA PHE A 80 -6.89 9.11 3.53
C PHE A 80 -7.46 8.47 2.27
N ILE A 81 -8.58 9.02 1.84
CA ILE A 81 -9.22 8.73 0.55
C ILE A 81 -8.94 9.89 -0.42
N CYS A 82 -9.10 9.62 -1.72
CA CYS A 82 -8.76 10.54 -2.82
C CYS A 82 -9.48 11.90 -2.83
N SER A 83 -10.31 12.22 -1.83
CA SER A 83 -10.91 13.54 -1.63
C SER A 83 -10.07 14.47 -0.75
N ILE A 84 -9.05 13.95 -0.05
CA ILE A 84 -8.26 14.70 0.93
C ILE A 84 -6.89 15.04 0.35
N SER A 85 -6.49 16.29 0.46
CA SER A 85 -5.15 16.75 0.05
C SER A 85 -4.10 16.43 1.11
N ALA A 86 -2.84 16.24 0.68
CA ALA A 86 -1.71 16.09 1.59
C ALA A 86 -1.52 17.31 2.53
N MET A 87 -2.05 18.48 2.15
CA MET A 87 -1.97 19.72 2.92
C MET A 87 -3.02 19.77 4.05
N GLU A 88 -4.16 19.11 3.87
CA GLU A 88 -5.18 18.90 4.91
C GLU A 88 -4.77 17.81 5.92
N MET A 89 -3.77 17.00 5.57
CA MET A 89 -3.20 15.99 6.46
C MET A 89 -2.16 16.58 7.43
N ASN A 90 -2.61 17.25 8.47
CA ASN A 90 -1.78 17.46 9.66
C ASN A 90 -1.88 16.24 10.56
N MET A 91 -0.93 15.29 10.46
CA MET A 91 -0.45 14.36 11.51
C MET A 91 0.13 13.07 10.90
N LYS A 92 1.40 12.76 11.19
CA LYS A 92 1.77 11.34 11.35
C LYS A 92 1.18 10.91 12.69
N PRO A 93 0.20 9.99 12.74
CA PRO A 93 -0.33 9.55 14.01
C PRO A 93 0.79 8.86 14.80
N SER A 94 0.86 9.09 16.11
CA SER A 94 1.93 8.56 16.97
C SER A 94 2.14 7.05 16.76
N GLY A 95 3.40 6.64 16.65
CA GLY A 95 3.78 5.24 16.43
C GLY A 95 3.74 4.74 14.97
N HIS A 96 3.27 5.54 14.01
CA HIS A 96 3.39 5.18 12.59
C HIS A 96 4.77 5.51 12.03
N GLN A 97 5.36 4.57 11.29
CA GLN A 97 6.59 4.77 10.54
C GLN A 97 6.29 4.69 9.06
N THR A 98 6.86 5.59 8.27
CA THR A 98 6.74 5.56 6.81
C THR A 98 7.48 4.34 6.27
N ARG A 99 6.76 3.44 5.60
CA ARG A 99 7.28 2.17 5.09
C ARG A 99 6.64 1.86 3.74
N SER A 100 7.36 1.12 2.90
CA SER A 100 6.82 0.50 1.69
C SER A 100 5.95 -0.70 2.07
N MET A 101 4.74 -0.77 1.52
CA MET A 101 3.82 -1.90 1.68
C MET A 101 4.41 -3.17 1.07
N LYS A 102 5.04 -3.07 -0.11
CA LYS A 102 5.78 -4.15 -0.77
C LYS A 102 6.85 -4.72 0.16
N LYS A 103 7.73 -3.85 0.65
CA LYS A 103 8.83 -4.27 1.54
C LYS A 103 8.31 -4.80 2.87
N ALA A 104 7.32 -4.15 3.46
CA ALA A 104 6.78 -4.53 4.75
C ALA A 104 6.09 -5.90 4.72
N ILE A 105 5.34 -6.21 3.67
CA ILE A 105 4.48 -7.41 3.61
C ILE A 105 5.13 -8.56 2.84
N PHE A 106 5.67 -8.31 1.65
CA PHE A 106 6.09 -9.36 0.72
C PHE A 106 7.59 -9.62 0.73
N ASN A 107 8.42 -8.65 1.09
CA ASN A 107 9.88 -8.81 1.04
C ASN A 107 10.42 -9.49 2.32
N ASN A 108 10.10 -10.77 2.51
CA ASN A 108 10.78 -11.64 3.45
C ASN A 108 11.98 -12.30 2.73
N LYS A 109 13.19 -11.76 2.85
CA LYS A 109 14.48 -12.46 2.63
C LYS A 109 14.66 -13.37 1.38
N GLU A 110 13.88 -13.24 0.31
CA GLU A 110 14.15 -13.93 -0.97
C GLU A 110 14.92 -13.04 -1.97
N ASN A 111 15.08 -11.75 -1.67
CA ASN A 111 15.87 -10.81 -2.49
C ASN A 111 17.34 -10.64 -2.05
N GLU A 112 17.83 -11.44 -1.09
CA GLU A 112 19.27 -11.46 -0.74
C GLU A 112 20.12 -12.13 -1.83
N SER A 113 19.49 -12.83 -2.79
CA SER A 113 20.13 -13.41 -3.97
C SER A 113 20.44 -12.37 -5.06
N TYR A 114 19.62 -11.32 -5.21
CA TYR A 114 19.82 -10.28 -6.22
C TYR A 114 20.80 -9.19 -5.76
N GLU A 115 20.83 -8.85 -4.46
CA GLU A 115 21.84 -7.91 -3.94
C GLU A 115 23.26 -8.51 -3.89
N LYS A 116 23.39 -9.85 -3.87
CA LYS A 116 24.69 -10.53 -4.07
C LYS A 116 25.18 -10.50 -5.52
N LEU A 117 24.31 -10.26 -6.50
CA LEU A 117 24.66 -10.21 -7.93
C LEU A 117 25.06 -8.81 -8.41
N LEU A 118 24.95 -7.77 -7.57
CA LEU A 118 25.29 -6.38 -7.91
C LEU A 118 26.46 -5.81 -7.09
N LYS A 119 27.18 -6.63 -6.32
CA LYS A 119 28.48 -6.24 -5.77
C LYS A 119 29.56 -6.59 -6.80
N ILE A 120 29.81 -5.65 -7.72
CA ILE A 120 31.08 -5.53 -8.44
C ILE A 120 32.12 -4.98 -7.46
#